data_AF-A0A7C0TUE9-F1
#
_entry.id   AF-A0A7C0TUE9-F1
#
_cell.length_a   1.000
_cell.length_b   1.000
_cell.length_c   1.000
_cell.angle_alpha   90.00
_cell.angle_beta   90.00
_cell.angle_gamma   90.00
#
_symmetry.space_group_name_H-M   'P 1'
#
loop_
_entity.id
_entity.type
_entity.pdbx_description
1 polymer ?
#
loop_
_entity_poly.entity_id
_entity_poly.type
_entity_poly.pdbx_seq_one_letter_code
_entity_poly.pdbx_strand_id
1 'polypeptide(L)'
;APVPFSQLYHAGVDLFALDDAGHVVWGLAKHAPVYAVADGITVFVVDAGSDGHVVGVEHHLPDGGLIYSVYWHVTQVQVTPGQPVSRGQIIAAVYDMGANSHLHWEMRTFLDGTHIFPPGTAGARGTCNRQIIGVGYTWDDDPLRAHPGFYGYLDPIQFVQNR
;
A
#
# COMPACT_ATOMS: atom_id res chain seq x y z
N ALA A 1 -16.30 14.53 -15.96
CA ALA A 1 -14.99 15.00 -16.46
C ALA A 1 -13.92 13.99 -16.06
N PRO A 2 -12.83 13.81 -16.83
CA PRO A 2 -11.71 12.99 -16.38
C PRO A 2 -11.10 13.59 -15.12
N VAL A 3 -10.58 12.73 -14.24
CA VAL A 3 -9.95 13.16 -12.98
C VAL A 3 -8.60 13.80 -13.28
N PRO A 4 -8.31 15.01 -12.78
CA PRO A 4 -7.03 15.65 -12.96
C PRO A 4 -5.97 14.99 -12.06
N PHE A 5 -4.93 14.40 -12.67
CA PHE A 5 -3.86 13.70 -11.94
C PHE A 5 -3.17 14.58 -10.89
N SER A 6 -3.04 15.89 -11.16
CA SER A 6 -2.44 16.86 -10.24
C SER A 6 -3.22 17.10 -8.94
N GLN A 7 -4.43 16.55 -8.84
CA GLN A 7 -5.29 16.70 -7.67
C GLN A 7 -5.55 15.36 -6.96
N LEU A 8 -4.90 14.29 -7.42
CA LEU A 8 -4.95 12.99 -6.75
C LEU A 8 -4.07 13.02 -5.50
N TYR A 9 -4.57 12.47 -4.41
CA TYR A 9 -3.73 12.13 -3.28
C TYR A 9 -3.25 10.69 -3.41
N HIS A 10 -2.00 10.44 -3.07
CA HIS A 10 -1.44 9.09 -3.03
C HIS A 10 -1.77 8.43 -1.68
N ALA A 11 -2.27 7.20 -1.69
CA ALA A 11 -2.48 6.44 -0.47
C ALA A 11 -1.22 5.62 -0.17
N GLY A 12 -0.61 5.81 1.00
CA GLY A 12 0.69 5.19 1.29
C GLY A 12 1.86 5.87 0.58
N VAL A 13 2.95 5.14 0.38
CA VAL A 13 4.22 5.64 -0.16
C VAL A 13 4.81 4.68 -1.19
N ASP A 14 5.42 5.23 -2.24
CA ASP A 14 6.16 4.47 -3.23
C ASP A 14 7.66 4.51 -2.91
N LEU A 15 8.22 3.36 -2.56
CA LEU A 15 9.61 3.18 -2.19
C LEU A 15 10.42 2.68 -3.38
N PHE A 16 11.11 3.61 -4.04
CA PHE A 16 12.08 3.33 -5.09
C PHE A 16 13.48 3.09 -4.51
N ALA A 17 14.36 2.51 -5.31
CA ALA A 17 15.78 2.45 -4.98
C ALA A 17 16.38 3.86 -5.03
N LEU A 18 17.27 4.16 -4.08
CA LEU A 18 17.95 5.44 -3.98
C LEU A 18 19.47 5.25 -4.16
N ASP A 19 20.14 6.26 -4.73
CA ASP A 19 21.60 6.36 -4.70
C ASP A 19 22.10 6.87 -3.34
N ASP A 20 23.43 6.95 -3.18
CA ASP A 20 24.05 7.44 -1.94
C ASP A 20 23.69 8.91 -1.61
N ALA A 21 23.20 9.68 -2.60
CA ALA A 21 22.74 11.05 -2.43
C ALA A 21 21.22 11.14 -2.15
N GLY A 22 20.51 10.02 -2.12
CA GLY A 22 19.07 9.95 -1.88
C GLY A 22 18.21 10.20 -3.12
N HIS A 23 18.78 10.18 -4.33
CA HIS A 23 18.01 10.31 -5.57
C HIS A 23 17.48 8.97 -6.04
N VAL A 24 16.28 8.97 -6.63
CA VAL A 24 15.67 7.77 -7.22
C VAL A 24 16.53 7.23 -8.36
N VAL A 25 16.87 5.94 -8.27
CA VAL A 25 17.50 5.19 -9.35
C VAL A 25 16.48 4.21 -9.93
N TRP A 26 15.87 4.63 -11.03
CA TRP A 26 14.75 3.94 -11.65
C TRP A 26 15.05 2.47 -11.98
N GLY A 27 14.09 1.60 -11.65
CA GLY A 27 14.15 0.18 -11.91
C GLY A 27 15.12 -0.64 -11.06
N LEU A 28 15.96 -0.02 -10.21
CA LEU A 28 16.91 -0.76 -9.38
C LEU A 28 16.30 -1.38 -8.11
N ALA A 29 15.05 -1.03 -7.75
CA ALA A 29 14.38 -1.68 -6.63
C ALA A 29 13.90 -3.10 -6.95
N LYS A 30 13.87 -3.50 -8.22
CA LYS A 30 13.39 -4.84 -8.61
C LYS A 30 14.13 -5.95 -7.87
N HIS A 31 13.38 -6.98 -7.47
CA HIS A 31 13.87 -8.10 -6.68
C HIS A 31 14.44 -7.75 -5.30
N ALA A 32 14.40 -6.47 -4.87
CA ALA A 32 14.75 -6.12 -3.52
C ALA A 32 13.83 -6.87 -2.54
N PRO A 33 14.36 -7.42 -1.43
CA PRO A 33 13.56 -8.13 -0.45
C PRO A 33 12.57 -7.17 0.22
N VAL A 34 11.33 -7.62 0.39
CA VAL A 34 10.28 -6.91 1.11
C VAL A 34 10.11 -7.57 2.46
N TYR A 35 10.19 -6.76 3.51
CA TYR A 35 10.17 -7.21 4.89
C TYR A 35 8.88 -6.81 5.59
N ALA A 36 8.36 -7.69 6.45
CA ALA A 36 7.29 -7.33 7.37
C ALA A 36 7.76 -6.22 8.32
N VAL A 37 7.03 -5.12 8.38
CA VAL A 37 7.40 -3.94 9.17
C VAL A 37 7.37 -4.19 10.68
N ALA A 38 6.51 -5.12 11.12
CA ALA A 38 6.30 -5.50 12.50
C ALA A 38 5.81 -6.96 12.59
N ASP A 39 5.78 -7.51 13.81
CA ASP A 39 5.11 -8.78 14.08
C ASP A 39 3.62 -8.67 13.73
N GLY A 40 3.04 -9.75 13.20
CA GLY A 40 1.63 -9.72 12.80
C GLY A 40 1.15 -11.03 12.20
N ILE A 41 -0.02 -10.98 11.57
CA ILE A 41 -0.63 -12.10 10.88
C ILE A 41 -0.94 -11.68 9.45
N THR A 42 -0.46 -12.45 8.46
CA THR A 42 -0.85 -12.22 7.07
C THR A 42 -2.34 -12.46 6.92
N VAL A 43 -3.09 -11.44 6.49
CA VAL A 43 -4.56 -11.48 6.39
C VAL A 43 -5.05 -11.72 4.97
N PHE A 44 -4.29 -11.30 3.96
CA PHE A 44 -4.60 -11.59 2.57
C PHE A 44 -3.33 -11.62 1.69
N VAL A 45 -3.41 -12.39 0.61
CA VAL A 45 -2.50 -12.35 -0.53
C VAL A 45 -3.37 -12.34 -1.78
N VAL A 46 -3.24 -11.31 -2.61
CA VAL A 46 -4.05 -11.13 -3.82
C VAL A 46 -3.13 -11.04 -5.03
N ASP A 47 -3.45 -11.77 -6.09
CA ASP A 47 -2.83 -11.61 -7.40
C ASP A 47 -3.50 -10.42 -8.13
N ALA A 48 -2.72 -9.37 -8.41
CA ALA A 48 -3.14 -8.18 -9.14
C ALA A 48 -2.69 -8.21 -10.62
N GLY A 49 -2.34 -9.38 -11.15
CA GLY A 49 -2.00 -9.61 -12.54
C GLY A 49 -0.70 -8.90 -12.93
N SER A 50 -0.79 -7.97 -13.88
CA SER A 50 0.37 -7.23 -14.40
C SER A 50 1.03 -6.31 -13.36
N ASP A 51 0.36 -6.05 -12.24
CA ASP A 51 0.85 -5.17 -11.19
C ASP A 51 1.52 -5.94 -10.03
N GLY A 52 1.69 -7.26 -10.17
CA GLY A 52 2.26 -8.14 -9.14
C GLY A 52 1.22 -8.64 -8.15
N HIS A 53 1.63 -8.89 -6.91
CA HIS A 53 0.78 -9.34 -5.81
C HIS A 53 0.64 -8.24 -4.75
N VAL A 54 -0.44 -8.31 -3.98
CA VAL A 54 -0.68 -7.50 -2.78
C VAL A 54 -0.63 -8.43 -1.57
N VAL A 55 0.15 -8.07 -0.55
CA VAL A 55 0.20 -8.77 0.74
C VAL A 55 -0.30 -7.83 1.83
N GLY A 56 -1.25 -8.29 2.65
CA GLY A 56 -1.72 -7.55 3.82
C GLY A 56 -1.33 -8.25 5.12
N VAL A 57 -0.87 -7.48 6.10
CA VAL A 57 -0.53 -7.97 7.44
C VAL A 57 -1.28 -7.14 8.47
N GLU A 58 -2.00 -7.81 9.37
CA GLU A 58 -2.61 -7.21 10.55
C GLU A 58 -1.60 -7.17 11.70
N HIS A 59 -1.58 -6.05 12.42
CA HIS A 59 -0.74 -5.80 13.58
C HIS A 59 -1.61 -5.34 14.75
N HIS A 60 -1.29 -5.85 15.95
CA HIS A 60 -1.96 -5.48 17.18
C HIS A 60 -1.13 -4.42 17.90
N LEU A 61 -1.72 -3.28 18.18
CA LEU A 61 -1.08 -2.18 18.89
C LEU A 61 -1.21 -2.37 20.42
N PRO A 62 -0.29 -1.79 21.22
CA PRO A 62 -0.34 -1.91 22.68
C PRO A 62 -1.62 -1.37 23.33
N ASP A 63 -2.31 -0.44 22.66
CA ASP A 63 -3.58 0.15 23.09
C ASP A 63 -4.80 -0.72 22.71
N GLY A 64 -4.58 -1.91 22.14
CA GLY A 64 -5.63 -2.82 21.67
C GLY A 64 -6.18 -2.47 20.29
N GLY A 65 -5.66 -1.41 19.63
CA GLY A 65 -6.00 -1.07 18.26
C GLY A 65 -5.44 -2.07 17.24
N LEU A 66 -6.13 -2.20 16.12
CA LEU A 66 -5.63 -2.93 14.95
C LEU A 66 -5.12 -1.94 13.91
N ILE A 67 -4.00 -2.28 13.30
CA ILE A 67 -3.51 -1.59 12.11
C ILE A 67 -3.04 -2.58 11.07
N TYR A 68 -3.13 -2.22 9.81
CA TYR A 68 -2.76 -3.06 8.69
C TYR A 68 -1.60 -2.42 7.93
N SER A 69 -0.59 -3.22 7.61
CA SER A 69 0.40 -2.88 6.60
C SER A 69 0.07 -3.61 5.29
N VAL A 70 0.27 -2.93 4.17
CA VAL A 70 -0.01 -3.47 2.83
C VAL A 70 1.18 -3.25 1.93
N TYR A 71 1.60 -4.32 1.26
CA TYR A 71 2.76 -4.36 0.39
C TYR A 71 2.29 -4.74 -1.01
N TRP A 72 2.44 -3.83 -1.96
CA TRP A 72 2.04 -4.04 -3.35
C TRP A 72 3.23 -3.86 -4.30
N HIS A 73 3.01 -4.18 -5.58
CA HIS A 73 4.04 -4.40 -6.59
C HIS A 73 5.08 -5.43 -6.15
N VAL A 74 4.62 -6.53 -5.53
CA VAL A 74 5.51 -7.61 -5.08
C VAL A 74 5.36 -8.91 -5.88
N THR A 75 6.37 -9.75 -5.81
CA THR A 75 6.46 -11.09 -6.40
C THR A 75 7.14 -12.04 -5.42
N GLN A 76 7.25 -13.32 -5.75
CA GLN A 76 7.90 -14.34 -4.91
C GLN A 76 7.38 -14.31 -3.46
N VAL A 77 6.06 -14.23 -3.30
CA VAL A 77 5.40 -14.15 -1.98
C VAL A 77 5.69 -15.42 -1.18
N GLN A 78 6.20 -15.25 0.06
CA GLN A 78 6.65 -16.33 0.95
C GLN A 78 5.71 -16.55 2.14
N VAL A 79 4.53 -15.95 2.09
CA VAL A 79 3.52 -16.01 3.15
C VAL A 79 2.16 -16.37 2.58
N THR A 80 1.31 -16.96 3.42
CA THR A 80 -0.09 -17.24 3.10
C THR A 80 -1.03 -16.66 4.15
N PRO A 81 -2.31 -16.36 3.82
CA PRO A 81 -3.28 -15.91 4.81
C PRO A 81 -3.35 -16.84 6.04
N GLY A 82 -3.42 -16.24 7.23
CA GLY A 82 -3.35 -16.91 8.53
C GLY A 82 -1.94 -17.18 9.06
N GLN A 83 -0.89 -16.96 8.26
CA GLN A 83 0.49 -17.18 8.69
C GLN A 83 0.97 -16.04 9.60
N PRO A 84 1.53 -16.35 10.79
CA PRO A 84 2.24 -15.36 11.59
C PRO A 84 3.53 -14.91 10.89
N VAL A 85 3.84 -13.62 10.99
CA VAL A 85 5.10 -13.04 10.53
C VAL A 85 5.80 -12.32 11.66
N SER A 86 7.12 -12.33 11.65
CA SER A 86 7.94 -11.53 12.56
C SER A 86 8.45 -10.25 11.89
N ARG A 87 8.69 -9.21 12.68
CA ARG A 87 9.36 -7.98 12.23
C ARG A 87 10.68 -8.33 11.53
N GLY A 88 10.87 -7.78 10.34
CA GLY A 88 12.08 -8.02 9.53
C GLY A 88 12.11 -9.39 8.85
N GLN A 89 11.05 -10.19 8.92
CA GLN A 89 10.91 -11.39 8.10
C GLN A 89 10.70 -10.98 6.63
N ILE A 90 11.42 -11.62 5.71
CA ILE A 90 11.16 -11.48 4.27
C ILE A 90 9.81 -12.12 3.95
N ILE A 91 8.90 -11.36 3.35
CA ILE A 91 7.56 -11.82 2.97
C ILE A 91 7.35 -11.88 1.46
N ALA A 92 8.15 -11.14 0.70
CA ALA A 92 8.10 -11.10 -0.76
C ALA A 92 9.37 -10.43 -1.32
N ALA A 93 9.41 -10.20 -2.63
CA ALA A 93 10.39 -9.36 -3.30
C ALA A 93 9.68 -8.33 -4.19
N VAL A 94 10.30 -7.19 -4.46
CA VAL A 94 9.76 -6.17 -5.38
C VAL A 94 9.65 -6.76 -6.79
N TYR A 95 8.52 -6.53 -7.44
CA TYR A 95 8.25 -6.99 -8.79
C TYR A 95 9.00 -6.14 -9.84
N ASP A 96 9.48 -6.77 -10.91
CA ASP A 96 10.13 -6.06 -12.02
C ASP A 96 9.04 -5.46 -12.93
N MET A 97 8.86 -4.16 -12.80
CA MET A 97 7.97 -3.33 -13.64
C MET A 97 8.78 -2.38 -14.53
N GLY A 98 10.02 -2.75 -14.85
CA GLY A 98 10.95 -1.89 -15.59
C GLY A 98 11.36 -0.67 -14.76
N ALA A 99 11.33 0.51 -15.39
CA ALA A 99 11.71 1.76 -14.71
C ALA A 99 10.85 2.06 -13.46
N ASN A 100 9.58 1.61 -13.46
CA ASN A 100 8.65 1.80 -12.36
C ASN A 100 8.70 0.67 -11.31
N SER A 101 9.80 -0.08 -11.20
CA SER A 101 9.94 -1.07 -10.13
C SER A 101 10.10 -0.35 -8.79
N HIS A 102 9.15 -0.53 -7.88
CA HIS A 102 9.13 0.02 -6.52
C HIS A 102 8.23 -0.82 -5.62
N LEU A 103 8.34 -0.63 -4.30
CA LEU A 103 7.36 -1.14 -3.34
C LEU A 103 6.33 -0.05 -3.07
N HIS A 104 5.06 -0.31 -3.36
CA HIS A 104 3.98 0.51 -2.85
C HIS A 104 3.60 0.01 -1.45
N TRP A 105 3.71 0.86 -0.43
CA TRP A 105 3.53 0.49 0.96
C TRP A 105 2.50 1.38 1.65
N GLU A 106 1.49 0.76 2.26
CA GLU A 106 0.45 1.45 3.02
C GLU A 106 0.51 1.08 4.51
N MET A 107 0.10 2.03 5.36
CA MET A 107 -0.35 1.78 6.73
C MET A 107 -1.78 2.32 6.85
N ARG A 108 -2.71 1.51 7.36
CA ARG A 108 -4.14 1.84 7.35
C ARG A 108 -4.91 1.22 8.51
N THR A 109 -6.03 1.85 8.90
CA THR A 109 -6.87 1.41 10.02
C THR A 109 -8.02 0.48 9.62
N PHE A 110 -8.02 -0.04 8.39
CA PHE A 110 -9.07 -0.89 7.84
C PHE A 110 -8.48 -2.08 7.08
N LEU A 111 -9.20 -3.21 7.10
CA LEU A 111 -8.72 -4.45 6.49
C LEU A 111 -8.80 -4.42 4.96
N ASP A 112 -9.94 -4.03 4.40
CA ASP A 112 -10.15 -3.93 2.96
C ASP A 112 -10.81 -2.60 2.57
N GLY A 113 -10.54 -2.15 1.34
CA GLY A 113 -10.95 -0.85 0.84
C GLY A 113 -12.35 -0.81 0.23
N THR A 114 -13.18 -1.84 0.46
CA THR A 114 -14.50 -1.97 -0.20
C THR A 114 -15.44 -0.81 0.09
N HIS A 115 -15.26 -0.13 1.22
CA HIS A 115 -16.06 1.02 1.65
C HIS A 115 -15.46 2.39 1.31
N ILE A 116 -14.29 2.44 0.67
CA ILE A 116 -13.53 3.69 0.49
C ILE A 116 -14.17 4.61 -0.57
N PHE A 117 -15.10 4.12 -1.39
CA PHE A 117 -15.82 4.98 -2.32
C PHE A 117 -17.26 4.51 -2.49
N PRO A 118 -18.19 4.90 -1.60
CA PRO A 118 -19.59 4.48 -1.71
C PRO A 118 -20.23 4.99 -3.02
N PRO A 119 -21.33 4.36 -3.48
CA PRO A 119 -22.03 4.77 -4.68
C PRO A 119 -22.34 6.27 -4.71
N GLY A 120 -22.06 6.93 -5.83
CA GLY A 120 -22.27 8.38 -6.02
C GLY A 120 -21.05 9.26 -5.74
N THR A 121 -19.98 8.73 -5.15
CA THR A 121 -18.69 9.44 -4.99
C THR A 121 -17.90 9.57 -6.28
N ALA A 122 -16.90 10.45 -6.33
CA ALA A 122 -16.04 10.55 -7.51
C ALA A 122 -15.15 9.33 -7.68
N GLY A 123 -14.62 8.79 -6.58
CA GLY A 123 -13.85 7.55 -6.61
C GLY A 123 -14.68 6.34 -7.08
N ALA A 124 -15.98 6.28 -6.80
CA ALA A 124 -16.86 5.19 -7.27
C ALA A 124 -17.06 5.20 -8.79
N ARG A 125 -16.79 6.33 -9.47
CA ARG A 125 -16.91 6.47 -10.93
C ARG A 125 -15.68 5.96 -11.68
N GLY A 126 -14.69 5.39 -10.99
CA GLY A 126 -13.71 4.47 -11.56
C GLY A 126 -12.61 5.08 -12.44
N THR A 127 -12.20 6.32 -12.17
CA THR A 127 -11.29 7.05 -13.09
C THR A 127 -9.80 7.02 -12.74
N CYS A 128 -9.41 6.59 -11.53
CA CYS A 128 -8.01 6.36 -11.15
C CYS A 128 -7.81 5.21 -10.15
N ASN A 129 -8.89 4.64 -9.63
CA ASN A 129 -8.85 3.72 -8.50
C ASN A 129 -9.28 2.36 -9.03
N ARG A 130 -8.32 1.49 -9.38
CA ARG A 130 -8.67 0.08 -9.56
C ARG A 130 -9.27 -0.35 -8.22
N GLN A 131 -10.49 -0.90 -8.23
CA GLN A 131 -11.15 -1.42 -7.03
C GLN A 131 -10.50 -2.75 -6.57
N ILE A 132 -9.18 -2.83 -6.67
CA ILE A 132 -8.34 -3.91 -6.17
C ILE A 132 -7.81 -3.40 -4.82
N ILE A 133 -7.55 -4.32 -3.89
CA ILE A 133 -7.10 -4.01 -2.54
C ILE A 133 -5.81 -3.16 -2.61
N GLY A 134 -5.89 -1.92 -2.14
CA GLY A 134 -4.82 -0.90 -2.28
C GLY A 134 -5.19 0.16 -3.32
N VAL A 135 -6.00 1.16 -2.94
CA VAL A 135 -6.25 2.30 -3.83
C VAL A 135 -5.06 3.23 -3.74
N GLY A 136 -4.05 3.00 -4.60
CA GLY A 136 -2.83 3.83 -4.63
C GLY A 136 -3.12 5.33 -4.79
N TYR A 137 -4.31 5.71 -5.25
CA TYR A 137 -4.77 7.10 -5.26
C TYR A 137 -6.17 7.25 -4.69
N THR A 138 -6.42 8.38 -4.04
CA THR A 138 -7.76 8.81 -3.61
C THR A 138 -8.18 10.07 -4.37
N TRP A 139 -9.46 10.10 -4.78
CA TRP A 139 -10.10 11.23 -5.45
C TRP A 139 -11.57 11.32 -5.06
N ASP A 140 -12.01 12.51 -4.69
CA ASP A 140 -13.43 12.85 -4.55
C ASP A 140 -13.68 14.30 -4.98
N ASP A 141 -14.92 14.60 -5.42
CA ASP A 141 -15.31 15.99 -5.72
C ASP A 141 -15.40 16.84 -4.44
N ASP A 142 -15.56 16.18 -3.28
CA ASP A 142 -15.43 16.77 -1.96
C ASP A 142 -13.96 16.68 -1.48
N PRO A 143 -13.26 17.82 -1.32
CA PRO A 143 -11.85 17.83 -0.94
C PRO A 143 -11.54 17.12 0.38
N LEU A 144 -12.47 17.09 1.34
CA LEU A 144 -12.27 16.37 2.59
C LEU A 144 -12.20 14.86 2.36
N ARG A 145 -13.06 14.36 1.46
CA ARG A 145 -13.12 12.94 1.06
C ARG A 145 -12.09 12.57 0.01
N ALA A 146 -11.39 13.55 -0.58
CA ALA A 146 -10.27 13.30 -1.47
C ALA A 146 -9.00 12.92 -0.68
N HIS A 147 -8.86 13.37 0.57
CA HIS A 147 -7.66 13.13 1.38
C HIS A 147 -7.63 11.68 1.93
N PRO A 148 -6.49 10.95 1.84
CA PRO A 148 -6.41 9.54 2.26
C PRO A 148 -6.76 9.35 3.74
N GLY A 149 -6.35 10.29 4.58
CA GLY A 149 -6.66 10.29 6.02
C GLY A 149 -8.16 10.25 6.35
N PHE A 150 -9.04 10.72 5.46
CA PHE A 150 -10.48 10.62 5.65
C PHE A 150 -10.96 9.16 5.74
N TYR A 151 -10.30 8.27 4.98
CA TYR A 151 -10.63 6.84 4.95
C TYR A 151 -9.82 6.00 5.92
N GLY A 152 -8.95 6.62 6.73
CA GLY A 152 -8.10 5.90 7.68
C GLY A 152 -6.76 5.41 7.11
N TYR A 153 -6.33 5.95 5.96
CA TYR A 153 -4.93 5.84 5.57
C TYR A 153 -4.06 6.71 6.48
N LEU A 154 -2.90 6.19 6.86
CA LEU A 154 -1.89 6.89 7.64
C LEU A 154 -0.67 7.19 6.77
N ASP A 155 0.14 8.17 7.18
CA ASP A 155 1.49 8.31 6.66
C ASP A 155 2.33 7.12 7.17
N PRO A 156 2.78 6.19 6.29
CA PRO A 156 3.47 4.98 6.73
C PRO A 156 4.79 5.27 7.46
N ILE A 157 5.54 6.26 6.97
CA ILE A 157 6.86 6.62 7.49
C ILE A 157 6.71 7.27 8.85
N GLN A 158 5.85 8.29 8.97
CA GLN A 158 5.61 8.95 10.26
C GLN A 158 5.00 8.00 11.29
N PHE A 159 4.07 7.13 10.87
CA PHE A 159 3.45 6.19 11.80
C PHE A 159 4.48 5.25 12.43
N VAL A 160 5.39 4.70 11.62
CA VAL A 160 6.42 3.77 12.09
C VAL A 160 7.53 4.48 12.86
N GLN A 161 7.93 5.70 12.45
CA GLN A 161 8.98 6.45 13.16
C GLN A 161 8.57 6.90 14.56
N ASN A 162 7.27 7.04 14.82
CA ASN A 162 6.73 7.47 16.11
C ASN A 162 6.45 6.33 17.10
N ARG A 163 6.87 5.08 16.80
CA ARG A 163 6.66 3.90 17.66
C ARG A 163 7.93 3.07 17.83
#